data_AF-A0A2P2MR22-F1
#
_entry.id   AF-A0A2P2MR22-F1
#
_cell.length_a   1.000
_cell.length_b   1.000
_cell.length_c   1.000
_cell.angle_alpha   90.00
_cell.angle_beta   90.00
_cell.angle_gamma   90.00
#
_symmetry.space_group_name_H-M   'P 1'
#
loop_
_entity.id
_entity.type
_entity.pdbx_description
1 polymer ?
#
loop_
_entity_poly.entity_id
_entity_poly.type
_entity_poly.pdbx_seq_one_letter_code
_entity_poly.pdbx_strand_id
1 'polypeptide(L)'
;MRMSVFSPRLMEAITWFLARWSRTYLMPEEIGDINSNSIHDHDSKFRQLHSRRALGRFLGEHNQGKVVLDIIVRISVTTLVAYPGEKDLQELACTQLLHALVRQKNVYVHLVSLDSWRELANAFANEKSLFLLNSANQRSLAQTLVLSANGMKNLEASNQ
;
A
#
# COMPACT_ATOMS: atom_id res chain seq x y z
N MET A 1 -6.90 20.75 20.78
CA MET A 1 -7.97 19.99 20.08
C MET A 1 -7.70 18.51 20.37
N ARG A 2 -8.54 17.82 21.16
CA ARG A 2 -8.35 16.38 21.37
C ARG A 2 -8.70 15.70 20.05
N MET A 3 -7.71 15.22 19.30
CA MET A 3 -7.98 14.28 18.21
C MET A 3 -8.77 13.12 18.82
N SER A 4 -9.93 12.78 18.25
CA SER A 4 -10.63 11.56 18.62
C SER A 4 -9.81 10.40 18.08
N VAL A 5 -8.82 9.98 18.86
CA VAL A 5 -7.94 8.86 18.50
C VAL A 5 -8.79 7.59 18.66
N PHE A 6 -8.96 6.84 17.56
CA PHE A 6 -9.62 5.53 17.60
C PHE A 6 -8.88 4.58 18.53
N SER A 7 -9.55 3.55 19.05
CA SER A 7 -8.88 2.54 19.87
C SER A 7 -7.68 1.93 19.13
N PRO A 8 -6.50 1.79 19.77
CA PRO A 8 -5.34 1.14 19.16
C PRO A 8 -5.67 -0.25 18.58
N ARG A 9 -6.51 -1.03 19.26
CA ARG A 9 -6.92 -2.37 18.81
C ARG A 9 -7.79 -2.33 17.55
N LEU A 10 -8.60 -1.30 17.38
CA LEU A 10 -9.34 -1.09 16.14
C LEU A 10 -8.37 -0.73 15.00
N MET A 11 -7.41 0.15 15.27
CA MET A 11 -6.40 0.51 14.28
C MET A 11 -5.50 -0.67 13.89
N GLU A 12 -5.21 -1.59 14.80
CA GLU A 12 -4.53 -2.85 14.48
C GLU A 12 -5.37 -3.68 13.50
N ALA A 13 -6.65 -3.88 13.79
CA ALA A 13 -7.54 -4.63 12.92
C ALA A 13 -7.65 -3.99 11.52
N ILE A 14 -7.79 -2.66 11.46
CA ILE A 14 -7.84 -1.90 10.20
C ILE A 14 -6.52 -2.05 9.43
N THR A 15 -5.38 -1.82 10.09
CA THR A 15 -4.05 -1.89 9.46
C THR A 15 -3.77 -3.31 8.96
N TRP A 16 -4.14 -4.33 9.72
CA TRP A 16 -3.99 -5.75 9.36
C TRP A 16 -4.86 -6.11 8.16
N PHE A 17 -6.11 -5.66 8.18
CA PHE A 17 -7.05 -5.85 7.08
C PHE A 17 -6.53 -5.19 5.81
N LEU A 18 -6.12 -3.92 5.88
CA LEU A 18 -5.57 -3.18 4.75
C LEU A 18 -4.31 -3.83 4.19
N ALA A 19 -3.44 -4.38 5.04
CA ALA A 19 -2.21 -5.05 4.61
C ALA A 19 -2.50 -6.32 3.79
N ARG A 20 -3.57 -7.04 4.12
CA ARG A 20 -4.02 -8.21 3.37
C ARG A 20 -4.81 -7.82 2.13
N TRP A 21 -5.74 -6.88 2.28
CA TRP A 21 -6.64 -6.44 1.22
C TRP A 21 -5.85 -5.80 0.07
N SER A 22 -4.86 -4.96 0.38
CA SER A 22 -4.03 -4.30 -0.64
C SER A 22 -3.19 -5.28 -1.46
N ARG A 23 -2.86 -6.45 -0.92
CA ARG A 23 -2.14 -7.51 -1.68
C ARG A 23 -3.00 -8.19 -2.73
N THR A 24 -4.31 -8.19 -2.54
CA THR A 24 -5.23 -8.98 -3.37
C THR A 24 -6.04 -8.11 -4.31
N TYR A 25 -6.38 -6.89 -3.91
CA TYR A 25 -7.38 -6.07 -4.60
C TYR A 25 -6.88 -4.71 -5.04
N LEU A 26 -5.73 -4.23 -4.54
CA LEU A 26 -5.20 -2.93 -4.93
C LEU A 26 -4.36 -3.07 -6.20
N MET A 27 -4.82 -2.44 -7.29
CA MET A 27 -4.11 -2.38 -8.58
C MET A 27 -3.59 -3.76 -9.05
N PRO A 28 -4.47 -4.78 -9.12
CA PRO A 28 -4.07 -6.11 -9.51
C PRO A 28 -3.46 -6.07 -10.91
N GLU A 29 -2.33 -6.77 -11.09
CA GLU A 29 -1.71 -6.94 -12.40
C GLU A 29 -2.75 -7.54 -13.35
N GLU A 30 -3.06 -6.83 -14.43
CA GLU A 30 -3.95 -7.36 -15.46
C GLU A 30 -3.28 -8.63 -15.98
N ILE A 31 -3.92 -9.78 -15.74
CA ILE A 31 -3.48 -11.04 -16.30
C ILE A 31 -3.58 -10.85 -17.81
N GLY A 32 -2.43 -10.63 -18.44
CA GLY A 32 -2.30 -10.48 -19.88
C GLY A 32 -3.12 -11.56 -20.58
N ASP A 33 -3.89 -11.11 -21.57
CA ASP A 33 -4.80 -11.88 -22.40
C ASP A 33 -4.61 -13.39 -22.26
N ILE A 34 -5.46 -14.01 -21.44
CA ILE A 34 -5.59 -15.46 -21.43
C ILE A 34 -6.09 -15.81 -22.82
N ASN A 35 -5.13 -16.24 -23.64
CA ASN A 35 -5.30 -16.74 -24.98
C ASN A 35 -6.53 -17.66 -24.98
N SER A 36 -7.52 -17.28 -25.79
CA SER A 36 -8.87 -17.80 -25.83
C SER A 36 -8.93 -19.21 -26.41
N ASN A 37 -8.31 -20.21 -25.77
CA ASN A 37 -8.25 -21.58 -26.30
C ASN A 37 -8.24 -22.67 -25.21
N SER A 38 -9.03 -22.54 -24.14
CA SER A 38 -9.44 -23.73 -23.37
C SER A 38 -10.92 -23.68 -23.04
N ILE A 39 -11.69 -24.07 -24.05
CA ILE A 39 -13.12 -24.36 -23.97
C ILE A 39 -13.27 -25.61 -23.11
N HIS A 40 -13.68 -25.44 -21.86
CA HIS A 40 -14.46 -26.40 -21.03
C HIS A 40 -14.29 -26.11 -19.54
N ASP A 41 -14.79 -24.95 -19.06
CA ASP A 41 -15.29 -24.78 -17.67
C ASP A 41 -15.94 -23.38 -17.49
N HIS A 42 -16.93 -23.06 -18.33
CA HIS A 42 -17.18 -21.65 -18.71
C HIS A 42 -17.97 -20.79 -17.72
N ASP A 43 -18.94 -21.28 -16.95
CA ASP A 43 -19.86 -20.36 -16.23
C ASP A 43 -19.31 -19.83 -14.89
N SER A 44 -18.63 -20.66 -14.11
CA SER A 44 -18.06 -20.24 -12.82
C SER A 44 -16.85 -19.31 -13.01
N LYS A 45 -15.99 -19.64 -13.98
CA LYS A 45 -14.80 -18.85 -14.34
C LYS A 45 -15.18 -17.53 -15.00
N PHE A 46 -16.18 -17.48 -15.89
CA PHE A 46 -16.62 -16.22 -16.49
C PHE A 46 -17.17 -15.23 -15.48
N ARG A 47 -17.96 -15.69 -14.49
CA ARG A 47 -18.49 -14.81 -13.43
C ARG A 47 -17.40 -14.29 -12.51
N GLN A 48 -16.40 -15.12 -12.18
CA GLN A 48 -15.23 -14.73 -11.40
C GLN A 48 -14.29 -13.79 -12.18
N LEU A 49 -14.16 -13.99 -13.49
CA LEU A 49 -13.45 -13.08 -14.39
C LEU A 49 -14.19 -11.74 -14.53
N HIS A 50 -15.52 -11.73 -14.63
CA HIS A 50 -16.30 -10.50 -14.73
C HIS A 50 -16.26 -9.68 -13.44
N SER A 51 -16.37 -10.31 -12.25
CA SER A 51 -16.27 -9.61 -10.97
C SER A 51 -14.85 -9.09 -10.73
N ARG A 52 -13.82 -9.85 -11.09
CA ARG A 52 -12.42 -9.43 -11.00
C ARG A 52 -12.06 -8.35 -12.03
N ARG A 53 -12.67 -8.36 -13.23
CA ARG A 53 -12.58 -7.28 -14.23
C ARG A 53 -13.32 -6.01 -13.79
N ALA A 54 -14.45 -6.12 -13.08
CA ALA A 54 -15.15 -4.96 -12.52
C ALA A 54 -14.34 -4.31 -11.37
N LEU A 55 -13.75 -5.13 -10.48
CA LEU A 55 -12.82 -4.66 -9.44
C LEU A 55 -11.53 -4.10 -10.05
N GLY A 56 -10.97 -4.74 -11.08
CA GLY A 56 -9.83 -4.24 -11.85
C GLY A 56 -10.14 -2.91 -12.55
N ARG A 57 -11.36 -2.72 -13.07
CA ARG A 57 -11.79 -1.43 -13.65
C ARG A 57 -11.95 -0.33 -12.60
N PHE A 58 -12.37 -0.65 -11.37
CA PHE A 58 -12.58 0.37 -10.33
C PHE A 58 -11.30 0.71 -9.56
N LEU A 59 -10.54 -0.31 -9.15
CA LEU A 59 -9.31 -0.23 -8.35
C LEU A 59 -8.02 -0.30 -9.17
N GLY A 60 -8.15 -0.37 -10.49
CA GLY A 60 -7.02 -0.39 -11.42
C GLY A 60 -6.29 0.94 -11.52
N GLU A 61 -5.18 0.87 -12.24
CA GLU A 61 -4.19 1.92 -12.44
C GLU A 61 -4.75 3.25 -12.98
N HIS A 62 -5.79 3.17 -13.81
CA HIS A 62 -6.34 4.33 -14.53
C HIS A 62 -7.55 4.98 -13.84
N ASN A 63 -7.92 4.56 -12.62
CA ASN A 63 -9.16 5.01 -11.95
C ASN A 63 -8.96 5.38 -10.46
N GLN A 64 -9.65 4.72 -9.52
CA GLN A 64 -9.61 5.06 -8.09
C GLN A 64 -8.49 4.38 -7.30
N GLY A 65 -7.71 3.49 -7.92
CA GLY A 65 -6.61 2.79 -7.25
C GLY A 65 -5.60 3.74 -6.58
N LYS A 66 -5.25 4.84 -7.27
CA LYS A 66 -4.35 5.87 -6.74
C LYS A 66 -4.95 6.61 -5.52
N VAL A 67 -6.25 6.88 -5.53
CA VAL A 67 -6.95 7.54 -4.40
C VAL A 67 -7.00 6.61 -3.18
N VAL A 68 -7.33 5.34 -3.38
CA VAL A 68 -7.33 4.35 -2.31
C VAL A 68 -5.92 4.14 -1.75
N LEU A 69 -4.90 4.11 -2.62
CA LEU A 69 -3.51 4.05 -2.20
C LEU A 69 -3.13 5.25 -1.32
N ASP A 70 -3.50 6.47 -1.73
CA ASP A 70 -3.26 7.68 -0.94
C ASP A 70 -3.92 7.61 0.45
N ILE A 71 -5.17 7.13 0.52
CA ILE A 71 -5.86 6.93 1.80
C ILE A 71 -5.12 5.92 2.68
N ILE A 72 -4.66 4.79 2.12
CA ILE A 72 -3.92 3.77 2.88
C ILE A 72 -2.60 4.34 3.42
N VAL A 73 -1.88 5.13 2.62
CA VAL A 73 -0.64 5.80 3.06
C VAL A 73 -0.93 6.78 4.19
N ARG A 74 -1.98 7.62 4.07
CA ARG A 74 -2.39 8.56 5.13
C ARG A 74 -2.79 7.84 6.42
N ILE A 75 -3.48 6.70 6.33
CA ILE A 75 -3.80 5.87 7.49
C ILE A 75 -2.51 5.38 8.14
N SER A 76 -1.53 4.93 7.34
CA SER A 76 -0.23 4.47 7.84
C SER A 76 0.54 5.58 8.56
N VAL A 77 0.59 6.79 7.98
CA VAL A 77 1.20 7.98 8.60
C VAL A 77 0.50 8.30 9.93
N THR A 78 -0.83 8.32 9.93
CA THR A 78 -1.64 8.58 11.13
C THR A 78 -1.36 7.55 12.22
N THR A 79 -1.29 6.28 11.86
CA THR A 79 -0.95 5.19 12.78
C THR A 79 0.43 5.38 13.41
N LEU A 80 1.43 5.82 12.64
CA LEU A 80 2.79 6.00 13.16
C LEU A 80 2.93 7.26 14.03
N VAL A 81 2.23 8.34 13.71
CA VAL A 81 2.36 9.64 14.41
C VAL A 81 1.41 9.77 15.59
N ALA A 82 0.15 9.32 15.47
CA ALA A 82 -0.88 9.51 16.49
C ALA A 82 -0.88 8.45 17.61
N TYR A 83 -0.17 7.33 17.41
CA TYR A 83 -0.09 6.22 18.38
C TYR A 83 1.35 5.96 18.83
N PRO A 84 2.04 6.93 19.45
CA PRO A 84 3.38 6.71 19.98
C PRO A 84 3.34 5.68 21.12
N GLY A 85 4.17 4.64 21.03
CA GLY A 85 4.29 3.60 22.08
C GLY A 85 3.51 2.32 21.82
N GLU A 86 2.57 2.32 20.87
CA GLU A 86 1.83 1.12 20.46
C GLU A 86 2.69 0.25 19.54
N LYS A 87 3.58 -0.56 20.13
CA LYS A 87 4.61 -1.32 19.39
C LYS A 87 4.02 -2.26 18.34
N ASP A 88 2.99 -3.02 18.70
CA ASP A 88 2.35 -4.01 17.82
C ASP A 88 1.72 -3.33 16.60
N LEU A 89 0.99 -2.24 16.83
CA LEU A 89 0.34 -1.45 15.79
C LEU A 89 1.36 -0.80 14.85
N GLN A 90 2.42 -0.20 15.40
CA GLN A 90 3.49 0.42 14.62
C GLN A 90 4.28 -0.63 13.82
N GLU A 91 4.55 -1.79 14.40
CA GLU A 91 5.19 -2.91 13.70
C GLU A 91 4.35 -3.40 12.53
N LEU A 92 3.04 -3.54 12.73
CA LEU A 92 2.10 -3.95 11.70
C LEU A 92 2.07 -2.95 10.53
N ALA A 93 2.07 -1.65 10.83
CA ALA A 93 2.11 -0.60 9.82
C ALA A 93 3.42 -0.65 8.99
N CYS A 94 4.58 -0.73 9.65
CA CYS A 94 5.88 -0.73 8.98
C CYS A 94 6.15 -2.03 8.21
N THR A 95 6.00 -3.18 8.86
CA THR A 95 6.47 -4.48 8.36
C THR A 95 5.47 -5.21 7.49
N GLN A 96 4.17 -4.97 7.68
CA GLN A 96 3.11 -5.65 6.93
C GLN A 96 2.47 -4.72 5.91
N LEU A 97 1.90 -3.58 6.35
CA LEU A 97 1.13 -2.71 5.45
C LEU A 97 2.02 -1.99 4.44
N LEU A 98 2.92 -1.13 4.91
CA LEU A 98 3.79 -0.31 4.04
C LEU A 98 4.69 -1.19 3.17
N HIS A 99 5.28 -2.23 3.77
CA HIS A 99 6.09 -3.20 3.04
C HIS A 99 5.29 -4.01 2.00
N ALA A 100 3.99 -4.27 2.21
CA ALA A 100 3.15 -4.92 1.20
C ALA A 100 2.90 -4.04 -0.03
N LEU A 101 2.80 -2.72 0.16
CA LEU A 101 2.56 -1.77 -0.93
C LEU A 101 3.76 -1.70 -1.86
N VAL A 102 4.99 -1.67 -1.32
CA VAL A 102 6.20 -1.56 -2.15
C VAL A 102 6.62 -2.85 -2.84
N ARG A 103 6.09 -4.01 -2.42
CA ARG A 103 6.40 -5.30 -3.08
C ARG A 103 5.69 -5.49 -4.41
N GLN A 104 4.61 -4.76 -4.65
CA GLN A 104 3.86 -4.85 -5.90
C GLN A 104 4.37 -3.82 -6.89
N LYS A 105 4.85 -4.27 -8.05
CA LYS A 105 5.46 -3.38 -9.06
C LYS A 105 4.53 -2.28 -9.52
N ASN A 106 3.27 -2.64 -9.75
CA ASN A 106 2.23 -1.72 -10.21
C ASN A 106 1.92 -0.65 -9.15
N VAL A 107 2.01 -1.01 -7.86
CA VAL A 107 1.66 -0.10 -6.76
C VAL A 107 2.78 0.89 -6.46
N TYR A 108 4.04 0.44 -6.39
CA TYR A 108 5.12 1.33 -5.98
C TYR A 108 5.37 2.46 -7.00
N VAL A 109 5.09 2.23 -8.30
CA VAL A 109 5.22 3.25 -9.37
C VAL A 109 4.35 4.46 -9.05
N HIS A 110 3.11 4.23 -8.63
CA HIS A 110 2.22 5.32 -8.24
C HIS A 110 2.51 5.86 -6.85
N LEU A 111 3.02 5.01 -5.94
CA LEU A 111 3.33 5.39 -4.57
C LEU A 111 4.29 6.59 -4.51
N VAL A 112 5.34 6.59 -5.33
CA VAL A 112 6.31 7.70 -5.34
C VAL A 112 5.70 9.00 -5.89
N SER A 113 4.67 8.90 -6.73
CA SER A 113 3.97 10.07 -7.26
C SER A 113 3.06 10.75 -6.22
N LEU A 114 2.73 10.09 -5.11
CA LEU A 114 1.82 10.61 -4.08
C LEU A 114 2.48 11.62 -3.15
N ASP A 115 1.77 12.70 -2.85
CA ASP A 115 2.19 13.70 -1.86
C ASP A 115 2.27 13.09 -0.45
N SER A 116 1.29 12.25 -0.08
CA SER A 116 1.27 11.57 1.22
C SER A 116 2.50 10.68 1.45
N TRP A 117 3.06 10.09 0.39
CA TRP A 117 4.29 9.30 0.46
C TRP A 117 5.52 10.18 0.68
N ARG A 118 5.59 11.32 -0.02
CA ARG A 118 6.64 12.33 0.18
C ARG A 118 6.57 12.93 1.58
N GLU A 119 5.38 13.18 2.10
CA GLU A 119 5.15 13.62 3.48
C GLU A 119 5.66 12.58 4.48
N LEU A 120 5.37 11.29 4.28
CA LEU A 120 5.90 10.22 5.13
C LEU A 120 7.44 10.17 5.11
N ALA A 121 8.05 10.29 3.92
CA ALA A 121 9.51 10.31 3.79
C ALA A 121 10.13 11.53 4.49
N ASN A 122 9.51 12.70 4.33
CA ASN A 122 9.94 13.94 4.97
C ASN A 122 9.78 13.87 6.50
N ALA A 123 8.67 13.31 6.99
CA ALA A 123 8.45 13.07 8.40
C ALA A 123 9.50 12.10 8.95
N PHE A 124 9.82 11.02 8.23
CA PHE A 124 10.84 10.06 8.67
C PHE A 124 12.24 10.68 8.79
N ALA A 125 12.58 11.60 7.88
CA ALA A 125 13.87 12.28 7.89
C ALA A 125 13.97 13.39 8.95
N ASN A 126 12.87 14.12 9.21
CA ASN A 126 12.92 15.39 9.96
C ASN A 126 12.13 15.38 11.28
N GLU A 127 11.13 14.52 11.44
CA GLU A 127 10.28 14.53 12.62
C GLU A 127 10.76 13.60 13.74
N LYS A 128 10.78 14.15 14.95
CA LYS A 128 11.17 13.41 16.16
C LYS A 128 10.16 12.33 16.58
N SER A 129 8.92 12.44 16.10
CA SER A 129 7.84 11.49 16.38
C SER A 129 8.19 10.07 15.87
N LEU A 130 8.76 9.98 14.67
CA LEU A 130 9.15 8.70 14.06
C LEU A 130 10.47 8.15 14.60
N PHE A 131 11.28 8.97 15.29
CA PHE A 131 12.43 8.47 16.06
C PHE A 131 12.02 7.71 17.33
N LEU A 132 10.77 7.84 17.79
CA LEU A 132 10.25 7.03 18.89
C LEU A 132 9.91 5.59 18.47
N LEU A 133 9.90 5.31 17.17
CA LEU A 133 9.77 3.94 16.66
C LEU A 133 10.95 3.09 17.12
N ASN A 134 10.70 1.80 17.37
CA ASN A 134 11.78 0.88 17.66
C ASN A 134 12.74 0.74 16.46
N SER A 135 13.97 0.28 16.70
CA SER A 135 15.02 0.20 15.67
C SER A 135 14.67 -0.75 14.51
N ALA A 136 13.86 -1.80 14.76
CA ALA A 136 13.40 -2.71 13.73
C ALA A 136 12.41 -2.02 12.77
N ASN A 137 11.46 -1.26 13.32
CA ASN A 137 10.44 -0.52 12.58
C ASN A 137 11.07 0.63 11.79
N GLN A 138 12.05 1.34 12.36
CA GLN A 138 12.82 2.37 11.63
C GLN A 138 13.56 1.76 10.45
N ARG A 139 14.23 0.61 10.64
CA ARG A 139 14.93 -0.09 9.55
C ARG A 139 13.96 -0.56 8.47
N SER A 140 12.82 -1.14 8.86
CA SER A 140 11.80 -1.60 7.92
C SER A 140 11.20 -0.45 7.12
N LEU A 141 10.92 0.69 7.77
CA LEU A 141 10.43 1.89 7.10
C LEU A 141 11.48 2.46 6.13
N ALA A 142 12.74 2.57 6.56
CA ALA A 142 13.84 3.01 5.69
C ALA A 142 14.00 2.11 4.46
N GLN A 143 13.98 0.78 4.66
CA GLN A 143 14.02 -0.18 3.55
C GLN A 143 12.84 0.01 2.59
N THR A 144 11.64 0.22 3.12
CA THR A 144 10.43 0.44 2.33
C THR A 144 10.55 1.72 1.48
N LEU A 145 11.02 2.82 2.08
CA LEU A 145 11.25 4.08 1.35
C LEU A 145 12.29 3.90 0.24
N VAL A 146 13.42 3.23 0.52
CA VAL A 146 14.45 2.95 -0.48
C VAL A 146 13.94 2.03 -1.61
N LEU A 147 13.18 0.99 -1.28
CA LEU A 147 12.58 0.10 -2.28
C LEU A 147 11.61 0.85 -3.19
N SER A 148 10.82 1.78 -2.66
CA SER A 148 9.94 2.63 -3.47
C SER A 148 10.74 3.55 -4.42
N ALA A 149 11.87 4.10 -3.96
CA ALA A 149 12.72 4.98 -4.76
C ALA A 149 13.44 4.25 -5.90
N ASN A 150 13.81 2.97 -5.71
CA ASN A 150 14.31 2.15 -6.83
C ASN A 150 13.27 2.00 -7.94
N GLY A 151 11.99 2.14 -7.62
CA GLY A 151 10.93 2.22 -8.60
C GLY A 151 10.98 3.41 -9.53
N MET A 152 11.47 4.56 -9.06
CA MET A 152 11.65 5.76 -9.89
C MET A 152 12.66 5.53 -11.01
N LYS A 153 13.77 4.84 -10.71
CA LYS A 153 14.84 4.56 -11.68
C LYS A 153 14.34 3.73 -12.87
N ASN A 154 13.38 2.83 -12.63
CA ASN A 154 12.78 2.01 -13.68
C ASN A 154 11.82 2.82 -14.58
N LEU A 155 11.12 3.82 -14.03
CA LEU A 155 10.26 4.72 -14.81
C LEU A 155 11.08 5.64 -15.72
N GLU A 156 12.23 6.13 -15.25
CA GLU A 156 13.15 6.94 -16.06
C GLU A 156 13.80 6.12 -17.17
N ALA A 157 14.17 4.86 -16.90
CA ALA A 157 14.76 3.95 -17.89
C ALA A 157 13.76 3.44 -18.95
N SER A 158 12.45 3.40 -18.64
CA SER A 158 11.41 2.99 -19.60
C SER A 158 10.92 4.11 -20.52
N ASN A 159 11.29 5.36 -20.23
CA ASN A 159 10.96 6.55 -21.03
C ASN A 159 12.11 6.98 -21.96
N GLN A 160 13.15 6.16 -22.11
CA GLN A 160 14.26 6.31 -23.07
C GLN A 160 14.22 5.21 -24.12
#